data_AF-A0A0M3JF39-F1
#
_entry.id   AF-A0A0M3JF39-F1
#
_cell.length_a   1.000
_cell.length_b   1.000
_cell.length_c   1.000
_cell.angle_alpha   90.00
_cell.angle_beta   90.00
_cell.angle_gamma   90.00
#
_symmetry.space_group_name_H-M   'P 1'
#
loop_
_entity.id
_entity.type
_entity.pdbx_description
1 polymer ?
#
loop_
_entity_poly.entity_id
_entity_poly.type
_entity_poly.pdbx_seq_one_letter_code
_entity_poly.pdbx_strand_id
1 'polypeptide(L)'
;LNPTVPLCYLPKGTGYILRKNSPEKLILKKSPFGARNPFGKDISPIFFSTRSIGSTLNVRIDAPDRYEPTIDLPKKPSRSVDSLYVQILDDLDIFSFKVRRKSTKQFIWDTSIGYYCLYALPQL
;
A
#
# COMPACT_ATOMS: atom_id res chain seq x y z
N LEU A 1 26.52 -5.92 -20.01
CA LEU A 1 25.77 -5.60 -18.78
C LEU A 1 25.11 -4.24 -18.99
N ASN A 2 23.80 -4.14 -18.82
CA ASN A 2 23.11 -2.85 -18.89
C ASN A 2 23.30 -2.12 -17.54
N PRO A 3 23.94 -0.93 -17.51
CA PRO A 3 24.28 -0.25 -16.25
C PRO A 3 23.05 0.18 -15.43
N THR A 4 21.85 0.17 -16.02
CA THR A 4 20.61 0.60 -15.34
C THR A 4 19.80 -0.55 -14.73
N VAL A 5 20.20 -1.81 -14.95
CA VAL A 5 19.50 -2.96 -14.38
C VAL A 5 20.03 -3.23 -12.97
N PRO A 6 19.19 -3.24 -11.94
CA PRO A 6 19.62 -3.54 -10.57
C PRO A 6 20.24 -4.94 -10.49
N LEU A 7 21.46 -5.02 -9.95
CA LEU A 7 22.16 -6.30 -9.73
C LEU A 7 21.59 -7.06 -8.53
N CYS A 8 20.91 -6.36 -7.62
CA CYS A 8 20.23 -6.93 -6.47
C CYS A 8 18.81 -6.34 -6.40
N TYR A 9 17.81 -7.20 -6.23
CA TYR A 9 16.40 -6.84 -6.14
C TYR A 9 15.73 -7.61 -5.00
N LEU A 10 14.57 -7.13 -4.56
CA LEU A 10 13.85 -7.75 -3.45
C LEU A 10 13.39 -9.18 -3.82
N PRO A 11 13.65 -10.19 -2.96
CA PRO A 11 13.17 -11.54 -3.20
C PRO A 11 11.66 -11.62 -3.01
N LYS A 12 11.05 -12.62 -3.66
CA LYS A 12 9.65 -13.00 -3.43
C LYS A 12 9.39 -13.23 -1.93
N GLY A 13 8.17 -12.96 -1.49
CA GLY A 13 7.80 -13.09 -0.08
C GLY A 13 8.22 -11.91 0.79
N THR A 14 8.92 -10.91 0.24
CA THR A 14 9.17 -9.64 0.92
C THR A 14 7.93 -8.76 0.91
N GLY A 15 7.53 -8.25 2.07
CA GLY A 15 6.38 -7.36 2.21
C GLY A 15 5.53 -7.70 3.43
N TYR A 16 4.23 -7.44 3.32
CA TYR A 16 3.25 -7.65 4.38
C TYR A 16 2.20 -8.67 3.96
N ILE A 17 1.65 -9.40 4.91
CA ILE A 17 0.58 -10.38 4.72
C ILE A 17 -0.69 -9.89 5.40
N LEU A 18 -1.84 -10.19 4.80
CA LEU A 18 -3.14 -9.88 5.39
C LEU A 18 -3.38 -10.80 6.59
N ARG A 19 -3.50 -10.22 7.79
CA ARG A 19 -3.74 -11.00 9.02
C ARG A 19 -5.21 -11.00 9.44
N LYS A 20 -5.88 -9.85 9.29
CA LYS A 20 -7.29 -9.69 9.66
C LYS A 20 -7.94 -8.68 8.73
N ASN A 21 -9.15 -9.02 8.30
CA ASN A 21 -10.05 -8.11 7.63
C ASN A 21 -11.03 -7.55 8.67
N SER A 22 -11.07 -6.24 8.84
CA SER A 22 -12.15 -5.56 9.57
C SER A 22 -12.89 -4.64 8.60
N PRO A 23 -14.16 -4.29 8.87
CA PRO A 23 -14.97 -3.49 7.95
C PRO A 23 -14.33 -2.14 7.58
N GLU A 24 -13.51 -1.58 8.47
CA GLU A 24 -12.92 -0.24 8.30
C GLU A 24 -11.44 -0.27 7.89
N LYS A 25 -10.69 -1.26 8.38
CA LYS A 25 -9.23 -1.36 8.17
C LYS A 25 -8.79 -2.81 7.98
N LEU A 26 -7.85 -3.02 7.06
CA LEU A 26 -7.11 -4.28 6.98
C LEU A 26 -5.91 -4.21 7.91
N ILE A 27 -5.69 -5.26 8.68
CA ILE A 27 -4.49 -5.39 9.52
C ILE A 27 -3.47 -6.22 8.75
N LEU A 28 -2.32 -5.62 8.47
CA LEU A 28 -1.23 -6.28 7.77
C LEU A 28 -0.06 -6.51 8.73
N LYS A 29 0.56 -7.69 8.62
CA LYS A 29 1.77 -8.04 9.38
C LYS A 29 2.93 -8.23 8.43
N LYS A 30 4.15 -7.92 8.86
CA LYS A 30 5.34 -8.23 8.05
C LYS A 30 5.41 -9.74 7.78
N SER A 31 5.74 -10.10 6.54
CA SER A 31 6.01 -11.48 6.14
C SER A 31 7.25 -12.02 6.88
N PRO A 32 7.19 -13.22 7.49
CA PRO A 32 8.35 -13.82 8.14
C PRO A 32 9.36 -14.42 7.15
N PHE A 33 8.98 -14.61 5.88
CA PHE A 33 9.80 -15.27 4.85
C PHE A 33 10.52 -14.28 3.92
N GLY A 34 10.31 -12.98 4.12
CA GLY A 34 10.87 -11.91 3.30
C GLY A 34 12.26 -11.43 3.70
N ALA A 35 12.83 -10.54 2.90
CA ALA A 35 14.08 -9.87 3.24
C ALA A 35 13.99 -9.07 4.56
N ARG A 36 15.08 -9.13 5.34
CA ARG A 36 15.24 -8.33 6.56
C ARG A 36 15.30 -6.84 6.20
N ASN A 37 14.87 -5.99 7.13
CA ASN A 37 14.95 -4.54 6.94
C ASN A 37 16.41 -4.08 7.08
N PRO A 38 17.02 -3.47 6.05
CA PRO A 38 18.37 -2.93 6.15
C PRO A 38 18.43 -1.58 6.89
N PHE A 39 17.29 -0.96 7.18
CA PHE A 39 17.18 0.39 7.77
C PHE A 39 16.66 0.39 9.22
N GLY A 40 16.75 -0.74 9.92
CA GLY A 40 16.41 -0.85 11.33
C GLY A 40 15.20 -1.72 11.63
N LYS A 41 14.44 -1.36 12.68
CA LYS A 41 13.31 -2.17 13.16
C LYS A 41 12.13 -2.11 12.21
N ASP A 42 11.48 -3.24 12.02
CA ASP A 42 10.23 -3.33 11.27
C ASP A 42 9.05 -2.71 12.01
N ILE A 43 8.18 -2.02 11.28
CA ILE A 43 6.90 -1.55 11.80
C ILE A 43 5.84 -2.59 11.48
N SER A 44 5.38 -3.31 12.49
CA SER A 44 4.34 -4.32 12.32
C SER A 44 3.56 -4.46 13.63
N PRO A 45 2.22 -4.40 13.61
CA PRO A 45 1.36 -4.32 12.42
C PRO A 45 1.34 -2.93 11.77
N ILE A 46 0.86 -2.89 10.53
CA ILE A 46 0.41 -1.68 9.84
C ILE A 46 -1.06 -1.87 9.47
N PHE A 47 -1.73 -0.79 9.09
CA PHE A 47 -3.12 -0.85 8.67
C PHE A 47 -3.33 -0.22 7.30
N PHE A 48 -4.16 -0.86 6.49
CA PHE A 48 -4.57 -0.36 5.19
C PHE A 48 -6.04 0.04 5.24
N SER A 49 -6.36 1.20 4.69
CA SER A 49 -7.72 1.71 4.61
C SER A 49 -7.92 2.55 3.36
N THR A 50 -9.18 2.69 2.95
CA THR A 50 -9.54 3.48 1.78
C THR A 50 -10.75 4.33 2.10
N ARG A 51 -10.84 5.52 1.50
CA ARG A 51 -11.98 6.41 1.64
C ARG A 51 -12.22 7.14 0.33
N SER A 52 -13.48 7.20 -0.09
CA SER A 52 -13.86 8.03 -1.25
C SER A 52 -14.26 9.43 -0.81
N ILE A 53 -13.80 10.44 -1.54
CA ILE A 53 -14.14 11.86 -1.36
C ILE A 53 -14.61 12.39 -2.72
N GLY A 54 -15.91 12.30 -2.99
CA GLY A 54 -16.45 12.48 -4.33
C GLY A 54 -15.93 11.39 -5.27
N SER A 55 -15.37 11.78 -6.41
CA SER A 55 -14.72 10.87 -7.36
C SER A 55 -13.25 10.57 -7.03
N THR A 56 -12.70 11.18 -5.98
CA THR A 56 -11.32 10.93 -5.53
C THR A 56 -11.27 9.72 -4.58
N LEU A 57 -10.37 8.79 -4.85
CA LEU A 57 -10.08 7.67 -3.95
C LEU A 57 -8.84 7.99 -3.11
N ASN A 58 -9.01 8.08 -1.80
CA ASN A 58 -7.92 8.17 -0.84
C ASN A 58 -7.54 6.75 -0.37
N VAL A 59 -6.26 6.42 -0.47
CA VAL A 59 -5.68 5.19 0.05
C VAL A 59 -4.71 5.58 1.16
N ARG A 60 -4.82 4.92 2.31
CA ARG A 60 -4.00 5.19 3.49
C ARG A 60 -3.37 3.90 3.98
N ILE A 61 -2.06 3.96 4.20
CA ILE A 61 -1.33 2.97 4.99
C ILE A 61 -0.80 3.69 6.22
N ASP A 62 -1.16 3.22 7.41
CA ASP A 62 -0.74 3.85 8.66
C ASP A 62 -0.23 2.82 9.68
N ALA A 63 0.36 3.35 10.75
CA ALA A 63 0.78 2.63 11.93
C ALA A 63 0.60 3.56 13.14
N PRO A 64 0.53 3.02 14.37
CA PRO A 64 0.42 3.84 15.58
C PRO A 64 1.62 4.78 15.72
N ASP A 65 1.41 5.95 16.32
CA ASP A 65 2.45 6.90 16.73
C ASP A 65 3.36 7.39 15.57
N ARG A 66 2.81 7.49 14.36
CA ARG A 66 3.50 8.05 13.20
C ARG A 66 3.04 9.48 12.96
N TYR A 67 4.00 10.34 12.64
CA TYR A 67 3.72 11.71 12.24
C TYR A 67 2.79 11.75 11.02
N GLU A 68 1.71 12.50 11.14
CA GLU A 68 0.82 12.87 10.04
C GLU A 68 0.97 14.39 9.84
N PRO A 69 1.36 14.86 8.64
CA PRO A 69 1.50 16.29 8.39
C PRO A 69 0.20 17.03 8.68
N THR A 70 0.27 18.07 9.52
CA THR A 70 -0.84 19.00 9.75
C THR A 70 -0.95 19.96 8.58
N ILE A 71 -1.36 19.43 7.43
CA ILE A 71 -1.65 20.19 6.22
C ILE A 71 -3.14 20.12 5.92
N ASP A 72 -3.73 21.28 5.67
CA ASP A 72 -5.12 21.39 5.24
C ASP A 72 -5.25 20.97 3.77
N LEU A 73 -5.41 19.67 3.56
CA LEU A 73 -5.76 19.16 2.24
C LEU A 73 -7.19 19.58 1.88
N PRO A 74 -7.45 20.03 0.66
CA PRO A 74 -8.80 20.36 0.23
C PRO A 74 -9.68 19.10 0.26
N LYS A 75 -10.62 19.04 1.20
CA LYS A 75 -11.56 17.92 1.38
C LYS A 75 -12.85 18.06 0.56
N LYS A 76 -12.91 19.05 -0.35
CA LYS A 76 -14.08 19.25 -1.22
C LYS A 76 -14.21 18.06 -2.17
N PRO A 77 -15.38 17.40 -2.23
CA PRO A 77 -15.60 16.28 -3.15
C PRO A 77 -15.32 16.68 -4.60
N SER A 78 -14.47 15.93 -5.28
CA SER A 78 -14.31 16.06 -6.73
C SER A 78 -15.51 15.45 -7.47
N ARG A 79 -15.76 15.90 -8.69
CA ARG A 79 -16.86 15.39 -9.54
C ARG A 79 -16.28 14.79 -10.80
N SER A 80 -16.72 13.58 -11.14
CA SER A 80 -16.45 12.87 -12.38
C SER A 80 -17.60 11.91 -12.66
N VAL A 81 -17.86 11.66 -13.94
CA VAL A 81 -18.78 10.60 -14.38
C VAL A 81 -18.21 9.20 -14.16
N ASP A 82 -16.91 9.11 -13.84
CA ASP A 82 -16.21 7.87 -13.55
C ASP A 82 -15.82 7.76 -12.07
N SER A 83 -15.48 6.55 -11.65
CA SER A 83 -15.04 6.27 -10.29
C SER A 83 -13.95 5.21 -10.24
N LEU A 84 -13.23 5.22 -9.14
CA LEU A 84 -12.15 4.28 -8.85
C LEU A 84 -12.59 3.29 -7.78
N TYR A 85 -12.05 2.09 -7.82
CA TYR A 85 -12.18 1.13 -6.73
C TYR A 85 -10.86 0.39 -6.50
N VAL A 86 -10.66 -0.04 -5.25
CA VAL A 86 -9.54 -0.87 -4.87
C VAL A 86 -9.92 -2.34 -5.02
N GLN A 87 -9.06 -3.09 -5.68
CA GLN A 87 -9.05 -4.54 -5.66
C GLN A 87 -7.87 -5.00 -4.81
N ILE A 88 -8.17 -5.69 -3.70
CA ILE A 88 -7.14 -6.35 -2.89
C ILE A 88 -6.82 -7.69 -3.55
N LEU A 89 -5.54 -8.03 -3.63
CA LEU A 89 -5.08 -9.34 -4.05
C LEU A 89 -4.57 -10.10 -2.81
N ASP A 90 -5.21 -11.22 -2.53
CA ASP A 90 -4.91 -12.12 -1.42
C ASP A 90 -4.33 -13.48 -1.88
N ASP A 91 -4.21 -13.68 -3.19
CA ASP A 91 -3.73 -14.90 -3.85
C ASP A 91 -2.19 -15.02 -3.94
N LEU A 92 -1.46 -13.95 -3.63
CA LEU A 92 -0.01 -13.84 -3.87
C LEU A 92 0.87 -14.01 -2.61
N ASP A 93 0.33 -14.51 -1.50
CA ASP A 93 0.94 -14.60 -0.15
C ASP A 93 1.33 -13.24 0.47
N ILE A 94 1.67 -12.24 -0.34
CA ILE A 94 2.00 -10.87 0.02
C ILE A 94 0.87 -9.96 -0.41
N PHE A 95 0.42 -9.13 0.53
CA PHE A 95 -0.57 -8.09 0.33
C PHE A 95 -0.13 -7.16 -0.79
N SER A 96 -1.00 -7.03 -1.79
CA SER A 96 -0.93 -6.00 -2.80
C SER A 96 -2.34 -5.50 -3.11
N PHE A 97 -2.42 -4.30 -3.66
CA PHE A 97 -3.69 -3.76 -4.11
C PHE A 97 -3.55 -3.10 -5.47
N LYS A 98 -4.66 -3.08 -6.20
CA LYS A 98 -4.77 -2.42 -7.49
C LYS A 98 -5.88 -1.39 -7.43
N VAL A 99 -5.66 -0.25 -8.06
CA VAL A 99 -6.71 0.76 -8.28
C VAL A 99 -7.18 0.65 -9.72
N ARG A 100 -8.49 0.50 -9.88
CA ARG A 100 -9.11 0.31 -11.19
C ARG A 100 -10.14 1.38 -11.49
N ARG A 101 -10.18 1.77 -12.76
CA ARG A 101 -11.25 2.60 -13.30
C ARG A 101 -12.52 1.77 -13.48
N LYS A 102 -13.68 2.23 -13.00
CA LYS A 102 -14.93 1.46 -13.11
C LYS A 102 -15.43 1.37 -14.55
N SER A 103 -15.33 2.45 -15.32
CA SER A 103 -15.80 2.52 -16.71
C SER A 103 -15.05 1.57 -17.64
N THR A 104 -13.71 1.63 -17.66
CA THR A 104 -12.86 0.89 -18.61
C THR A 104 -12.26 -0.39 -18.04
N LYS A 105 -12.39 -0.64 -16.73
CA LYS A 105 -11.73 -1.74 -16.00
C LYS A 105 -10.20 -1.70 -16.01
N GLN A 106 -9.60 -0.62 -16.52
CA GLN A 106 -8.16 -0.48 -16.62
C GLN A 106 -7.50 -0.29 -15.25
N PHE A 107 -6.33 -0.91 -15.06
CA PHE A 107 -5.48 -0.69 -13.90
C PHE A 107 -4.80 0.68 -14.03
N ILE A 108 -5.01 1.55 -13.05
CA ILE A 108 -4.35 2.86 -12.96
C ILE A 108 -3.17 2.78 -11.99
N TRP A 109 -3.28 1.92 -11.00
CA TRP A 109 -2.24 1.67 -10.00
C TRP A 109 -2.18 0.18 -9.70
N ASP A 110 -0.98 -0.37 -9.67
CA ASP A 110 -0.75 -1.78 -9.37
C ASP A 110 0.50 -1.91 -8.50
N THR A 111 0.31 -2.29 -7.23
CA THR A 111 1.45 -2.52 -6.32
C THR A 111 1.98 -3.95 -6.39
N SER A 112 1.48 -4.84 -7.27
CA SER A 112 1.98 -6.21 -7.34
C SER A 112 3.36 -6.31 -8.01
N ILE A 113 3.73 -5.33 -8.84
CA ILE A 113 5.01 -5.29 -9.56
C ILE A 113 6.21 -4.98 -8.65
N GLY A 114 5.93 -4.35 -7.52
CA GLY A 114 6.92 -3.85 -6.60
C GLY A 114 6.52 -4.26 -5.20
N TYR A 115 7.29 -5.14 -4.58
CA TYR A 115 7.22 -5.49 -3.16
C TYR A 115 7.50 -4.29 -2.22
N TYR A 116 7.29 -3.07 -2.70
CA TYR A 116 7.86 -1.83 -2.20
C TYR A 116 7.25 -1.40 -0.88
N CYS A 117 8.18 -1.17 0.04
CA CYS A 117 8.23 -0.11 1.02
C CYS A 117 7.07 -0.02 2.01
N LEU A 118 7.04 -1.00 2.89
CA LEU A 118 6.60 -0.77 4.26
C LEU A 118 7.74 -0.96 5.26
N TYR A 119 8.98 -0.72 4.82
CA TYR A 119 10.05 -0.34 5.74
C TYR A 119 9.76 1.10 6.16
N ALA A 120 8.83 1.26 7.09
CA ALA A 120 8.63 2.56 7.70
C ALA A 120 9.90 2.88 8.50
N LEU A 121 10.65 3.86 8.02
CA LEU A 121 11.89 4.29 8.63
C LEU A 121 11.59 4.71 10.09
N PRO A 122 12.37 4.26 11.08
CA PRO A 122 12.29 4.84 12.42
C PRO A 122 12.51 6.35 12.29
N GLN A 123 11.63 7.16 12.87
CA GLN A 123 11.88 8.59 12.94
C GLN A 123 13.03 8.81 13.94
N LEU A 124 14.01 9.62 13.53
CA LEU A 124 15.05 10.18 14.39
C LEU A 124 14.43 11.13 15.42
#